data_AF-A0A7S0DLF0-F1
#
_entry.id   AF-A0A7S0DLF0-F1
#
_cell.length_a   1.000
_cell.length_b   1.000
_cell.length_c   1.000
_cell.angle_alpha   90.00
_cell.angle_beta   90.00
_cell.angle_gamma   90.00
#
_symmetry.space_group_name_H-M   'P 1'
#
loop_
_entity.id
_entity.type
_entity.pdbx_description
1 polymer ?
#
loop_
_entity_poly.entity_id
_entity_poly.type
_entity_poly.pdbx_seq_one_letter_code
_entity_poly.pdbx_strand_id
1 'polypeptide(L)'
;MGSSVCVNEKGEGKSSQPRSDETKFKIAKEKFERANWKTFGGNTISSKEANSLVKNGENVLFVDIRTKEERDVSFIPGSIDEEKFWTMDLKALKNTHIVSYCTIGFRSGLFAQKLKNKGLEHVYNSEGIVLWTHDSEVKLIHKNKNGKEEPAKKVHVYGASWDLASNKYETVKFSGLGGVGGTLYGIYSRMWR
;
A
#
# COMPACT_ATOMS: atom_id res chain seq x y z
N MET A 1 19.75 8.26 61.93
CA MET A 1 18.59 7.62 61.26
C MET A 1 18.22 8.55 60.10
N GLY A 2 18.70 8.41 58.87
CA GLY A 2 18.91 7.21 58.08
C GLY A 2 17.81 7.16 57.01
N SER A 3 18.13 7.70 55.82
CA SER A 3 17.44 7.57 54.51
C SER A 3 16.01 8.10 54.40
N SER A 4 15.77 9.20 53.66
CA SER A 4 15.68 9.27 52.19
C SER A 4 14.56 8.40 51.62
N VAL A 5 13.45 9.04 51.25
CA VAL A 5 12.54 8.51 50.22
C VAL A 5 12.31 9.62 49.20
N CYS A 6 13.00 9.47 48.09
CA CYS A 6 12.84 10.26 46.87
C CYS A 6 11.42 10.07 46.33
N VAL A 7 10.79 11.18 45.93
CA VAL A 7 9.59 11.17 45.11
C VAL A 7 10.06 11.10 43.65
N ASN A 8 9.90 9.94 43.00
CA ASN A 8 10.01 9.80 41.54
C ASN A 8 8.60 9.56 41.00
N GLU A 9 8.01 10.54 40.30
CA GLU A 9 8.07 10.73 38.85
C GLU A 9 7.53 9.54 38.03
N LYS A 10 6.38 9.83 37.39
CA LYS A 10 5.95 9.37 36.05
C LYS A 10 5.87 7.85 35.84
N GLY A 11 4.71 7.31 36.19
CA GLY A 11 4.23 6.01 35.74
C GLY A 11 3.03 6.14 34.78
N GLU A 12 3.17 6.81 33.64
CA GLU A 12 2.22 6.62 32.54
C GLU A 12 2.51 5.26 31.89
N GLY A 13 1.88 4.21 32.44
CA GLY A 13 1.79 2.92 31.79
C GLY A 13 1.05 3.07 30.47
N LYS A 14 1.77 3.15 29.35
CA LYS A 14 1.18 2.95 28.02
C LYS A 14 0.67 1.52 27.93
N SER A 15 -0.62 1.35 28.19
CA SER A 15 -1.40 0.18 27.83
C SER A 15 -1.11 -0.19 26.37
N SER A 16 -0.31 -1.22 26.14
CA SER A 16 0.16 -1.63 24.81
C SER A 16 -0.82 -2.60 24.15
N GLN A 17 -2.13 -2.30 24.23
CA GLN A 17 -3.10 -3.04 23.43
C GLN A 17 -3.00 -2.55 21.97
N PRO A 18 -2.93 -3.46 20.98
CA PRO A 18 -2.94 -3.07 19.58
C PRO A 18 -4.21 -2.28 19.27
N ARG A 19 -4.08 -1.21 18.48
CA ARG A 19 -5.23 -0.39 18.05
C ARG A 19 -6.29 -1.28 17.41
N SER A 20 -7.58 -0.96 17.64
CA SER A 20 -8.69 -1.65 16.98
C SER A 20 -8.59 -1.51 15.45
N ASP A 21 -9.15 -2.47 14.71
CA ASP A 21 -9.15 -2.44 13.23
C ASP A 21 -9.84 -1.19 12.70
N GLU A 22 -10.97 -0.79 13.30
CA GLU A 22 -11.69 0.43 12.96
C GLU A 22 -10.82 1.69 13.14
N THR A 23 -10.07 1.77 14.25
CA THR A 23 -9.14 2.88 14.49
C THR A 23 -8.02 2.90 13.45
N LYS A 24 -7.45 1.74 13.14
CA LYS A 24 -6.39 1.62 12.12
C LYS A 24 -6.89 2.01 10.74
N PHE A 25 -8.08 1.56 10.36
CA PHE A 25 -8.74 1.91 9.11
C PHE A 25 -8.93 3.43 9.00
N LYS A 26 -9.49 4.07 10.04
CA LYS A 26 -9.69 5.52 10.07
C LYS A 26 -8.37 6.29 9.90
N ILE A 27 -7.33 5.93 10.66
CA ILE A 27 -6.02 6.58 10.56
C ILE A 27 -5.39 6.37 9.18
N ALA A 28 -5.51 5.17 8.60
CA ALA A 28 -4.97 4.89 7.27
C ALA A 28 -5.70 5.70 6.19
N LYS A 29 -7.02 5.82 6.29
CA LYS A 29 -7.86 6.62 5.39
C LYS A 29 -7.51 8.11 5.48
N GLU A 30 -7.42 8.65 6.68
CA GLU A 30 -6.99 10.04 6.91
C GLU A 30 -5.60 10.31 6.33
N LYS A 31 -4.65 9.37 6.47
CA LYS A 31 -3.31 9.49 5.89
C LYS A 31 -3.34 9.50 4.37
N PHE A 32 -4.15 8.65 3.76
CA PHE A 32 -4.32 8.63 2.31
C PHE A 32 -4.94 9.95 1.80
N GLU A 33 -5.99 10.44 2.46
CA GLU A 33 -6.69 11.67 2.06
C GLU A 33 -5.82 12.92 2.23
N ARG A 34 -5.02 12.99 3.29
CA ARG A 34 -4.08 14.11 3.54
C ARG A 34 -3.00 14.27 2.48
N ALA A 35 -2.69 13.23 1.72
CA ALA A 35 -1.73 13.31 0.63
C ALA A 35 -2.25 14.15 -0.56
N ASN A 36 -3.51 14.60 -0.50
CA ASN A 36 -4.10 15.57 -1.42
C ASN A 36 -4.05 15.14 -2.90
N TRP A 37 -4.48 13.90 -3.16
CA TRP A 37 -4.53 13.33 -4.53
C TRP A 37 -5.36 14.14 -5.52
N LYS A 38 -6.34 14.89 -5.02
CA LYS A 38 -7.14 15.83 -5.82
C LYS A 38 -6.29 16.94 -6.46
N THR A 39 -5.21 17.38 -5.80
CA THR A 39 -4.27 18.37 -6.37
C THR A 39 -3.32 17.76 -7.41
N PHE A 40 -3.20 16.44 -7.48
CA PHE A 40 -2.44 15.74 -8.53
C PHE A 40 -3.31 15.34 -9.74
N GLY A 41 -4.59 15.72 -9.77
CA GLY A 41 -5.51 15.41 -10.87
C GLY A 41 -5.80 13.91 -11.02
N GLY A 42 -5.48 13.09 -10.01
CA GLY A 42 -5.63 11.65 -10.04
C GLY A 42 -7.04 11.20 -9.66
N ASN A 43 -7.59 10.21 -10.37
CA ASN A 43 -8.79 9.51 -9.90
C ASN A 43 -8.31 8.56 -8.80
N THR A 44 -9.00 8.54 -7.66
CA THR A 44 -8.74 7.57 -6.59
C THR A 44 -9.79 6.48 -6.60
N ILE A 45 -9.46 5.31 -6.07
CA ILE A 45 -10.41 4.20 -5.93
C ILE A 45 -10.15 3.46 -4.60
N SER A 46 -11.22 3.19 -3.86
CA SER A 46 -11.17 2.32 -2.68
C SER A 46 -11.02 0.85 -3.09
N SER A 47 -10.63 -0.02 -2.16
CA SER A 47 -10.50 -1.45 -2.47
C SER A 47 -11.87 -2.06 -2.77
N LYS A 48 -12.91 -1.59 -2.07
CA LYS A 48 -14.30 -2.00 -2.33
C LYS A 48 -14.73 -1.64 -3.76
N GLU A 49 -14.50 -0.42 -4.21
CA GLU A 49 -14.84 0.02 -5.57
C GLU A 49 -14.03 -0.73 -6.63
N ALA A 50 -12.73 -0.94 -6.40
CA ALA A 50 -11.89 -1.71 -7.31
C ALA A 50 -12.37 -3.17 -7.46
N ASN A 51 -12.78 -3.80 -6.35
CA ASN A 51 -13.40 -5.12 -6.40
C ASN A 51 -14.75 -5.11 -7.13
N SER A 52 -15.55 -4.05 -6.98
CA SER A 52 -16.82 -3.91 -7.70
C SER A 52 -16.62 -3.86 -9.22
N LEU A 53 -15.57 -3.18 -9.72
CA LEU A 53 -15.23 -3.21 -11.15
C LEU A 53 -15.01 -4.65 -11.63
N VAL A 54 -14.18 -5.42 -10.92
CA VAL A 54 -13.92 -6.82 -11.26
C VAL A 54 -15.19 -7.67 -11.22
N LYS A 55 -16.02 -7.52 -10.17
CA LYS A 55 -17.29 -8.25 -10.03
C LYS A 55 -18.29 -7.94 -11.14
N ASN A 56 -18.26 -6.71 -11.65
CA ASN A 56 -19.13 -6.28 -12.75
C ASN A 56 -18.62 -6.73 -14.12
N GLY A 57 -17.51 -7.48 -14.18
CA GLY A 57 -16.94 -7.97 -15.44
C GLY A 57 -16.12 -6.92 -16.20
N GLU A 58 -15.78 -5.81 -15.55
CA GLU A 58 -14.89 -4.80 -16.14
C GLU A 58 -13.48 -5.37 -16.32
N ASN A 59 -12.79 -4.91 -17.37
CA ASN A 59 -11.40 -5.27 -17.59
C ASN A 59 -10.50 -4.43 -16.67
N VAL A 60 -10.04 -5.03 -15.56
CA VAL A 60 -9.23 -4.35 -14.54
C VAL A 60 -7.82 -4.91 -14.52
N LEU A 61 -6.83 -4.01 -14.60
CA LEU A 61 -5.42 -4.34 -14.44
C LEU A 61 -4.89 -3.70 -13.14
N PHE A 62 -4.59 -4.53 -12.16
CA PHE A 62 -3.90 -4.08 -10.95
C PHE A 62 -2.40 -3.99 -11.19
N VAL A 63 -1.80 -2.86 -10.82
CA VAL A 63 -0.35 -2.63 -10.97
C VAL A 63 0.27 -2.33 -9.61
N ASP A 64 1.15 -3.22 -9.16
CA ASP A 64 1.86 -3.10 -7.89
C ASP A 64 3.16 -2.32 -8.07
N ILE A 65 3.19 -1.09 -7.56
CA ILE A 65 4.34 -0.17 -7.65
C ILE A 65 5.25 -0.32 -6.42
N ARG A 66 5.08 -1.38 -5.63
CA ARG A 66 5.95 -1.70 -4.51
C ARG A 66 7.22 -2.43 -4.98
N THR A 67 8.24 -2.37 -4.13
CA THR A 67 9.50 -3.08 -4.35
C THR A 67 9.31 -4.58 -4.36
N LYS A 68 10.27 -5.33 -4.91
CA LYS A 68 10.21 -6.79 -4.93
C LYS A 68 10.12 -7.36 -3.52
N GLU A 69 10.86 -6.82 -2.57
CA GLU A 69 10.88 -7.24 -1.15
C GLU A 69 9.49 -7.11 -0.51
N GLU A 70 8.75 -6.06 -0.85
CA GLU A 70 7.38 -5.87 -0.38
C GLU A 70 6.40 -6.86 -1.02
N ARG A 71 6.56 -7.14 -2.31
CA ARG A 71 5.71 -8.05 -3.08
C ARG A 71 5.93 -9.52 -2.73
N ASP A 72 7.16 -9.89 -2.40
CA ASP A 72 7.52 -11.24 -1.97
C ASP A 72 6.83 -11.61 -0.64
N VAL A 73 6.43 -10.62 0.17
CA VAL A 73 5.60 -10.86 1.38
C VAL A 73 4.15 -11.19 1.00
N SER A 74 3.53 -10.34 0.18
CA SER A 74 2.18 -10.55 -0.35
C SER A 74 1.81 -9.50 -1.38
N PHE A 75 0.82 -9.78 -2.21
CA PHE A 75 0.29 -8.91 -3.27
C PHE A 75 -1.20 -9.19 -3.53
N ILE A 76 -1.85 -8.27 -4.26
CA ILE A 76 -3.25 -8.42 -4.69
C ILE A 76 -3.31 -9.45 -5.83
N PRO A 77 -4.24 -10.44 -5.78
CA PRO A 77 -4.39 -11.43 -6.84
C PRO A 77 -4.50 -10.83 -8.25
N GLY A 78 -3.81 -11.41 -9.22
CA GLY A 78 -3.82 -10.96 -10.62
C GLY A 78 -3.03 -9.67 -10.89
N SER A 79 -2.43 -9.04 -9.87
CA SER A 79 -1.60 -7.85 -10.10
C SER A 79 -0.28 -8.18 -10.82
N ILE A 80 0.18 -7.21 -11.61
CA ILE A 80 1.52 -7.22 -12.22
C ILE A 80 2.38 -6.15 -11.57
N ASP A 81 3.70 -6.27 -11.70
CA ASP A 81 4.60 -5.20 -11.27
C ASP A 81 4.81 -4.13 -12.32
N GLU A 82 5.42 -3.03 -11.88
CA GLU A 82 5.76 -1.91 -12.73
C GLU A 82 6.64 -2.32 -13.93
N GLU A 83 7.65 -3.17 -13.72
CA GLU A 83 8.54 -3.63 -14.79
C GLU A 83 7.75 -4.35 -15.89
N LYS A 84 6.90 -5.31 -15.51
CA LYS A 84 6.03 -6.03 -16.45
C LYS A 84 5.03 -5.09 -17.12
N PHE A 85 4.46 -4.12 -16.40
CA PHE A 85 3.55 -3.15 -16.98
C PHE A 85 4.19 -2.37 -18.14
N TRP A 86 5.44 -1.92 -17.97
CA TRP A 86 6.12 -1.14 -19.01
C TRP A 86 6.51 -1.95 -20.25
N THR A 87 6.41 -3.29 -20.21
CA THR A 87 6.56 -4.14 -21.40
C THR A 87 5.28 -4.22 -22.25
N MET A 88 4.14 -3.76 -21.74
CA MET A 88 2.86 -3.82 -22.43
C MET A 88 2.69 -2.66 -23.42
N ASP A 89 1.92 -2.90 -24.49
CA ASP A 89 1.49 -1.83 -25.39
C ASP A 89 0.38 -1.00 -24.74
N LEU A 90 0.66 0.28 -24.42
CA LEU A 90 -0.32 1.19 -23.84
C LEU A 90 -1.56 1.39 -24.73
N LYS A 91 -1.45 1.22 -26.05
CA LYS A 91 -2.62 1.30 -26.95
C LYS A 91 -3.61 0.16 -26.69
N ALA A 92 -3.12 -1.03 -26.33
CA ALA A 92 -3.96 -2.16 -25.97
C ALA A 92 -4.69 -1.95 -24.63
N LEU A 93 -4.22 -1.01 -23.80
CA LEU A 93 -4.79 -0.72 -22.48
C LEU A 93 -5.84 0.38 -22.47
N LYS A 94 -6.20 0.97 -23.63
CA LYS A 94 -7.14 2.11 -23.69
C LYS A 94 -8.49 1.84 -23.03
N ASN A 95 -9.01 0.61 -23.16
CA ASN A 95 -10.29 0.18 -22.58
C ASN A 95 -10.10 -0.66 -21.31
N THR A 96 -8.99 -0.47 -20.60
CA THR A 96 -8.66 -1.21 -19.36
C THR A 96 -8.65 -0.24 -18.19
N HIS A 97 -9.33 -0.60 -17.10
CA HIS A 97 -9.23 0.12 -15.82
C HIS A 97 -7.89 -0.22 -15.17
N ILE A 98 -6.95 0.71 -15.20
CA ILE A 98 -5.63 0.53 -14.61
C ILE A 98 -5.69 1.03 -13.17
N VAL A 99 -5.56 0.11 -12.22
CA VAL A 99 -5.59 0.38 -10.78
C VAL A 99 -4.19 0.17 -10.22
N SER A 100 -3.43 1.27 -10.11
CA SER A 100 -2.10 1.22 -9.50
C SER A 100 -2.20 1.31 -7.98
N TYR A 101 -1.39 0.54 -7.27
CA TYR A 101 -1.36 0.55 -5.81
C TYR A 101 0.06 0.48 -5.27
N CYS A 102 0.22 0.97 -4.05
CA CYS A 102 1.43 0.77 -3.26
C CYS A 102 1.05 0.51 -1.79
N THR A 103 1.88 0.90 -0.82
CA THR A 103 1.56 0.71 0.60
C THR A 103 0.33 1.52 1.03
N ILE A 104 0.32 2.81 0.71
CA ILE A 104 -0.64 3.82 1.21
C ILE A 104 -1.04 4.86 0.13
N GLY A 105 -0.90 4.53 -1.15
CA GLY A 105 -1.34 5.40 -2.26
C GLY A 105 -0.34 6.45 -2.76
N PHE A 106 0.85 6.62 -2.17
CA PHE A 106 1.80 7.65 -2.60
C PHE A 106 2.50 7.36 -3.94
N ARG A 107 3.27 6.26 -4.00
CA ARG A 107 4.02 5.86 -5.22
C ARG A 107 3.08 5.61 -6.39
N SER A 108 1.95 4.96 -6.11
CA SER A 108 0.90 4.70 -7.09
C SER A 108 0.21 5.97 -7.58
N GLY A 109 0.06 7.01 -6.75
CA GLY A 109 -0.47 8.30 -7.19
C GLY A 109 0.41 8.95 -8.27
N LEU A 110 1.73 8.94 -8.07
CA LEU A 110 2.69 9.45 -9.07
C LEU A 110 2.66 8.63 -10.36
N PHE A 111 2.59 7.30 -10.23
CA PHE A 111 2.48 6.41 -11.37
C PHE A 111 1.18 6.64 -12.17
N ALA A 112 0.03 6.75 -11.48
CA ALA A 112 -1.26 7.07 -12.08
C ALA A 112 -1.22 8.41 -12.84
N GLN A 113 -0.62 9.44 -12.24
CA GLN A 113 -0.43 10.73 -12.91
C GLN A 113 0.41 10.60 -14.19
N LYS A 114 1.51 9.84 -14.14
CA LYS A 114 2.36 9.57 -15.32
C LYS A 114 1.58 8.89 -16.45
N LEU A 115 0.68 7.95 -16.13
CA LEU A 115 -0.15 7.28 -17.13
C LEU A 115 -1.22 8.20 -17.72
N LYS A 116 -1.87 9.04 -16.91
CA LYS A 116 -2.81 10.06 -17.40
C LYS A 116 -2.13 11.02 -18.37
N ASN A 117 -0.91 11.47 -18.04
CA ASN A 117 -0.11 12.33 -18.92
C ASN A 117 0.30 11.64 -20.24
N LYS A 118 0.25 10.31 -20.30
CA LYS A 118 0.46 9.51 -21.52
C LYS A 118 -0.83 9.26 -22.31
N GLY A 119 -1.97 9.84 -21.90
CA GLY A 119 -3.25 9.76 -22.59
C GLY A 119 -4.10 8.54 -22.24
N LEU A 120 -3.85 7.88 -21.11
CA LEU A 120 -4.73 6.82 -20.60
C LEU A 120 -5.85 7.42 -19.76
N GLU A 121 -7.09 7.04 -20.06
CA GLU A 121 -8.30 7.65 -19.47
C GLU A 121 -8.73 6.97 -18.17
N HIS A 122 -8.78 5.64 -18.16
CA HIS A 122 -9.26 4.82 -17.05
C HIS A 122 -8.13 4.47 -16.06
N VAL A 123 -7.49 5.49 -15.49
CA VAL A 123 -6.36 5.32 -14.54
C VAL A 123 -6.75 5.76 -13.14
N TYR A 124 -6.52 4.87 -12.17
CA TYR A 124 -6.87 5.05 -10.76
C TYR A 124 -5.66 4.83 -9.84
N ASN A 125 -5.54 5.69 -8.83
CA ASN A 125 -4.70 5.49 -7.66
C ASN A 125 -5.51 4.78 -6.56
N SER A 126 -5.13 3.55 -6.25
CA SER A 126 -5.70 2.82 -5.13
C SER A 126 -5.24 3.42 -3.79
N GLU A 127 -6.12 3.27 -2.80
CA GLU A 127 -5.87 3.54 -1.38
C GLU A 127 -4.67 2.78 -0.77
N GLY A 128 -4.19 1.77 -1.49
CA GLY A 128 -2.99 1.01 -1.14
C GLY A 128 -3.32 -0.27 -0.39
N ILE A 129 -2.33 -1.16 -0.34
CA ILE A 129 -2.49 -2.51 0.21
C ILE A 129 -2.81 -2.50 1.70
N VAL A 130 -2.43 -1.45 2.45
CA VAL A 130 -2.81 -1.32 3.86
C VAL A 130 -4.32 -1.19 3.99
N LEU A 131 -4.96 -0.31 3.22
CA LEU A 131 -6.41 -0.17 3.25
C LEU A 131 -7.10 -1.42 2.69
N TRP A 132 -6.54 -2.03 1.64
CA TRP A 132 -7.01 -3.32 1.10
C TRP A 132 -7.19 -4.42 2.17
N THR A 133 -6.34 -4.46 3.19
CA THR A 133 -6.49 -5.46 4.27
C THR A 133 -7.75 -5.29 5.12
N HIS A 134 -8.38 -4.11 5.10
CA HIS A 134 -9.57 -3.78 5.87
C HIS A 134 -10.86 -3.89 5.05
N ASP A 135 -10.89 -3.31 3.85
CA ASP A 135 -12.11 -3.03 3.10
C ASP A 135 -12.28 -3.89 1.83
N SER A 136 -11.34 -4.80 1.57
CA SER A 136 -11.43 -5.77 0.46
C SER A 136 -12.00 -7.11 0.92
N GLU A 137 -12.87 -7.69 0.09
CA GLU A 137 -13.31 -9.08 0.24
C GLU A 137 -12.29 -10.07 -0.34
N VAL A 138 -11.38 -9.60 -1.19
CA VAL A 138 -10.35 -10.40 -1.84
C VAL A 138 -9.12 -10.45 -0.96
N LYS A 139 -8.75 -11.65 -0.50
CA LYS A 139 -7.56 -11.87 0.32
C LYS A 139 -6.28 -11.63 -0.48
N LEU A 140 -5.25 -11.12 0.21
CA LEU A 140 -3.91 -11.06 -0.36
C LEU A 140 -3.36 -12.46 -0.57
N ILE A 141 -2.46 -12.59 -1.54
CA ILE A 141 -1.76 -13.85 -1.84
C ILE A 141 -0.25 -13.65 -1.81
N HIS A 142 0.49 -14.75 -1.72
CA HIS A 142 1.93 -14.78 -1.93
C HIS A 142 2.29 -16.00 -2.80
N LYS A 143 3.51 -16.02 -3.34
CA LYS A 143 4.06 -17.20 -4.00
C LYS A 143 4.83 -18.04 -2.99
N ASN A 144 4.55 -19.33 -2.95
CA ASN A 144 5.34 -20.27 -2.15
C ASN A 144 6.67 -20.61 -2.87
N LYS A 145 7.49 -21.48 -2.26
CA LYS A 145 8.81 -21.88 -2.82
C LYS A 145 8.74 -22.50 -4.21
N ASN A 146 7.58 -23.06 -4.58
CA ASN A 146 7.34 -23.68 -5.88
C ASN A 146 6.68 -22.72 -6.88
N GLY A 147 6.54 -21.44 -6.52
CA GLY A 147 5.90 -20.42 -7.35
C GLY A 147 4.36 -20.46 -7.36
N LYS A 148 3.74 -21.35 -6.57
CA LYS A 148 2.27 -21.45 -6.47
C LYS A 148 1.72 -20.34 -5.60
N GLU A 149 0.61 -19.75 -6.04
CA GLU A 149 -0.11 -18.70 -5.33
C GLU A 149 -0.98 -19.28 -4.20
N GLU A 150 -0.84 -18.72 -2.99
CA GLU A 150 -1.54 -19.15 -1.78
C GLU A 150 -1.98 -17.93 -0.94
N PRO A 151 -3.06 -18.04 -0.13
CA PRO A 151 -3.50 -16.95 0.73
C PRO A 151 -2.40 -16.47 1.68
N ALA A 152 -2.13 -15.17 1.67
CA ALA A 152 -1.14 -14.57 2.54
C ALA A 152 -1.69 -14.30 3.93
N LYS A 153 -0.86 -14.60 4.94
CA LYS A 153 -1.08 -14.19 6.34
C LYS A 153 -0.30 -12.92 6.70
N LYS A 154 0.63 -12.51 5.84
CA LYS A 154 1.55 -11.39 6.07
C LYS A 154 1.30 -10.26 5.09
N VAL A 155 1.56 -9.03 5.51
CA VAL A 155 1.54 -7.85 4.65
C VAL A 155 2.70 -6.91 4.98
N HIS A 156 3.39 -6.43 3.95
CA HIS A 156 4.46 -5.47 4.14
C HIS A 156 3.89 -4.06 4.28
N VAL A 157 4.12 -3.42 5.44
CA VAL A 157 3.59 -2.09 5.79
C VAL A 157 4.65 -0.99 5.66
N TYR A 158 5.76 -1.26 4.96
CA TYR A 158 6.89 -0.33 4.75
C TYR A 158 7.68 -0.03 6.03
N GLY A 159 7.06 0.59 7.03
CA GLY A 159 7.69 0.98 8.28
C GLY A 159 6.68 1.20 9.42
N ALA A 160 7.18 1.42 10.64
CA ALA A 160 6.35 1.49 11.84
C ALA A 160 5.25 2.57 11.77
N SER A 161 5.52 3.72 11.17
CA SER A 161 4.54 4.82 11.03
C SER A 161 3.36 4.51 10.10
N TRP A 162 3.46 3.44 9.31
CA TRP A 162 2.44 2.99 8.35
C TRP A 162 1.83 1.63 8.73
N ASP A 163 2.15 1.13 9.92
CA ASP A 163 1.66 -0.13 10.47
C ASP A 163 0.19 -0.01 10.92
N LEU A 164 -0.68 0.04 9.93
CA LEU A 164 -2.11 0.27 10.07
C LEU A 164 -2.91 -0.80 9.31
N ALA A 165 -2.31 -1.93 8.96
CA ALA A 165 -3.03 -3.05 8.36
C ALA A 165 -4.00 -3.70 9.37
N SER A 166 -5.06 -4.33 8.85
CA SER A 166 -6.01 -5.11 9.65
C SER A 166 -5.27 -6.14 10.50
N ASN A 167 -5.75 -6.33 11.72
CA ASN A 167 -5.27 -7.32 12.68
C ASN A 167 -5.39 -8.77 12.16
N LYS A 168 -6.08 -8.99 11.03
CA LYS A 168 -6.10 -10.27 10.31
C LYS A 168 -4.76 -10.64 9.68
N TYR A 169 -3.83 -9.68 9.54
CA TYR A 169 -2.53 -9.88 8.92
C TYR A 169 -1.39 -9.58 9.91
N GLU A 170 -0.36 -10.40 9.84
CA GLU A 170 0.94 -10.13 10.46
C GLU A 170 1.69 -9.08 9.61
N THR A 171 2.23 -8.04 10.26
CA THR A 171 2.88 -6.95 9.52
C THR A 171 4.39 -7.13 9.43
N VAL A 172 4.93 -6.92 8.23
CA VAL A 172 6.38 -6.95 7.93
C VAL A 172 6.83 -5.54 7.56
N LYS A 173 8.04 -5.16 7.95
CA LYS A 173 8.63 -3.83 7.69
C LYS A 173 10.02 -4.04 7.12
N PHE A 174 10.57 -3.00 6.47
CA PHE A 174 11.98 -3.03 6.11
C PHE A 174 12.83 -3.13 7.38
N SER A 175 13.86 -3.97 7.37
CA SER A 175 14.83 -4.04 8.46
C SER A 175 15.65 -2.75 8.49
N GLY A 176 15.90 -2.20 9.69
CA GLY A 176 16.56 -0.91 9.89
C GLY A 176 17.98 -0.77 9.33
N LEU A 177 18.58 -1.85 8.82
CA LEU A 177 19.88 -1.85 8.14
C LEU A 177 19.78 -1.63 6.61
N GLY A 178 18.59 -1.73 6.02
CA GLY A 178 18.32 -1.40 4.61
C GLY A 178 17.53 -0.10 4.40
N GLY A 179 17.07 0.53 5.49
CA GLY A 179 16.14 1.67 5.46
C GLY A 179 16.78 3.04 5.18
N VAL A 180 18.10 3.13 5.04
CA VAL A 180 18.81 4.42 4.90
C VAL A 180 19.00 4.84 3.43
N GLY A 181 18.73 3.97 2.45
CA GLY A 181 18.95 4.26 1.02
C GLY A 181 17.70 4.50 0.17
N GLY A 182 16.52 4.18 0.70
CA GLY A 182 15.24 4.21 -0.04
C GLY A 182 14.23 5.16 0.59
N THR A 183 14.64 6.38 0.95
CA THR A 183 13.67 7.43 1.30
C THR A 183 12.76 7.69 0.10
N LEU A 184 11.54 8.18 0.34
CA LEU A 184 10.65 8.76 -0.69
C LEU A 184 11.43 9.67 -1.67
N TYR A 185 12.51 10.29 -1.20
CA TYR A 185 13.49 11.10 -1.92
C TYR A 185 14.36 10.33 -2.95
N GLY A 186 14.75 9.09 -2.65
CA GLY A 186 15.50 8.22 -3.58
C GLY A 186 14.67 7.76 -4.78
N ILE A 187 13.34 7.62 -4.60
CA ILE A 187 12.39 7.37 -5.69
C ILE A 187 12.12 8.69 -6.46
N TYR A 188 11.99 9.81 -5.74
CA TYR A 188 11.82 11.15 -6.33
C TYR A 188 12.96 11.53 -7.28
N SER A 189 14.20 11.22 -6.90
CA SER A 189 15.41 11.55 -7.69
C SER A 189 15.65 10.62 -8.88
N ARG A 190 15.17 9.37 -8.85
CA ARG A 190 15.36 8.40 -9.94
C ARG A 190 14.33 8.53 -11.06
N MET A 191 13.18 9.17 -10.79
CA MET A 191 12.12 9.45 -11.78
C MET A 191 12.34 10.73 -12.59
N TRP A 192 13.29 11.59 -12.20
CA TRP A 192 13.65 12.85 -12.88
C TRP A 192 15.02 12.78 -13.60
N ARG A 193 15.43 11.57 -13.98
CA ARG A 193 16.63 11.33 -14.78
C ARG A 193 16.27 10.65 -16.09
#